data_AF-A0AAV2YGK4-F1
#
_entry.id   AF-A0AAV2YGK4-F1
#
_cell.length_a   1.000
_cell.length_b   1.000
_cell.length_c   1.000
_cell.angle_alpha   90.00
_cell.angle_beta   90.00
_cell.angle_gamma   90.00
#
_symmetry.space_group_name_H-M   'P 1'
#
loop_
_entity.id
_entity.type
_entity.pdbx_description
1 polymer ?
#
loop_
_entity_poly.entity_id
_entity_poly.type
_entity_poly.pdbx_seq_one_letter_code
_entity_poly.pdbx_strand_id
1 'polypeptide(L)'
;MQQTFEKNLQKMREQFQLANKQLEGRCERQLDELRAHLELRCRVEIHEIEERKNLHINDLMHNHERAFRQIRDYYNDITRDNLQLIDTLKNEVANMRRKTIINAKLMHDVSQENKRLNEPLTAALQEVQHLRNDLRDVDKGKRSLVHAKARLRALFWRLQELRTSSEELQIRYRNLVSDHRVLVDMYEHSIDTVAKKGECRNLVMEQRIQQMNDTHKSKTRQLDEIIAAAELNPSDIERLVNQLAEVLDDRNAQLKRLRMDVAVASKTYNDSLRTLTQRMADMSIPEEVIRDMDFQPHASNKYCAPAGLVVAD
;
A
#
# COMPACT_ATOMS: atom_id res chain seq x y z
N MET A 1 -150.97 -117.57 59.82
CA MET A 1 -150.46 -116.18 59.86
C MET A 1 -148.94 -116.04 60.08
N GLN A 2 -148.17 -117.09 60.42
CA GLN A 2 -146.69 -117.00 60.55
C GLN A 2 -145.92 -117.17 59.22
N GLN A 3 -146.40 -117.98 58.27
CA GLN A 3 -145.73 -118.19 56.97
C GLN A 3 -145.64 -116.94 56.07
N THR A 4 -146.49 -115.94 56.28
CA THR A 4 -146.49 -114.68 55.53
C THR A 4 -145.44 -113.68 56.03
N PHE A 5 -145.04 -113.75 57.31
CA PHE A 5 -143.99 -112.88 57.88
C PHE A 5 -142.59 -113.34 57.49
N GLU A 6 -142.36 -114.66 57.47
CA GLU A 6 -141.07 -115.27 57.14
C GLU A 6 -140.66 -114.99 55.68
N LYS A 7 -141.62 -115.07 54.74
CA LYS A 7 -141.40 -114.68 53.33
C LYS A 7 -141.05 -113.20 53.15
N ASN A 8 -141.60 -112.30 53.98
CA ASN A 8 -141.29 -110.87 53.89
C ASN A 8 -139.91 -110.55 54.50
N LEU A 9 -139.54 -111.22 55.59
CA LEU A 9 -138.21 -111.09 56.20
C LEU A 9 -137.10 -111.61 55.28
N GLN A 10 -137.35 -112.72 54.57
CA GLN A 10 -136.42 -113.30 53.61
C GLN A 10 -136.25 -112.42 52.36
N LYS A 11 -137.36 -111.88 51.80
CA LYS A 11 -137.28 -110.88 50.72
C LYS A 11 -136.50 -109.63 51.13
N MET A 12 -136.67 -109.16 52.37
CA MET A 12 -135.92 -108.00 52.87
C MET A 12 -134.42 -108.33 52.98
N ARG A 13 -134.04 -109.51 53.48
CA ARG A 13 -132.63 -109.96 53.50
C ARG A 13 -132.04 -110.09 52.10
N GLU A 14 -132.79 -110.67 51.16
CA GLU A 14 -132.35 -110.77 49.75
C GLU A 14 -132.18 -109.39 49.12
N GLN A 15 -133.08 -108.44 49.40
CA GLN A 15 -132.95 -107.05 48.97
C GLN A 15 -131.74 -106.35 49.59
N PHE A 16 -131.47 -106.53 50.88
CA PHE A 16 -130.28 -105.98 51.54
C PHE A 16 -128.99 -106.62 51.03
N GLN A 17 -128.97 -107.93 50.79
CA GLN A 17 -127.82 -108.62 50.20
C GLN A 17 -127.57 -108.16 48.77
N LEU A 18 -128.62 -107.97 47.97
CA LEU A 18 -128.50 -107.42 46.62
C LEU A 18 -127.99 -105.98 46.68
N ALA A 19 -128.52 -105.15 47.58
CA ALA A 19 -128.10 -103.77 47.77
C ALA A 19 -126.63 -103.66 48.24
N ASN A 20 -126.19 -104.51 49.17
CA ASN A 20 -124.79 -104.56 49.62
C ASN A 20 -123.85 -105.03 48.51
N LYS A 21 -124.18 -106.09 47.77
CA LYS A 21 -123.38 -106.52 46.61
C LYS A 21 -123.30 -105.43 45.54
N GLN A 22 -124.39 -104.71 45.30
CA GLN A 22 -124.41 -103.56 44.40
C GLN A 22 -123.61 -102.37 44.94
N LEU A 23 -123.50 -102.21 46.26
CA LEU A 23 -122.69 -101.17 46.90
C LEU A 23 -121.20 -101.54 46.85
N GLU A 24 -120.84 -102.77 47.24
CA GLU A 24 -119.48 -103.33 47.13
C GLU A 24 -118.99 -103.25 45.68
N GLY A 25 -119.78 -103.73 44.72
CA GLY A 25 -119.44 -103.62 43.31
C GLY A 25 -119.42 -102.19 42.76
N ARG A 26 -120.04 -101.21 43.45
CA ARG A 26 -119.85 -99.78 43.13
C ARG A 26 -118.56 -99.25 43.72
N CYS A 27 -118.23 -99.60 44.97
CA CYS A 27 -117.00 -99.20 45.63
C CYS A 27 -115.75 -99.80 44.95
N GLU A 28 -115.79 -101.07 44.54
CA GLU A 28 -114.71 -101.70 43.77
C GLU A 28 -114.50 -101.01 42.43
N ARG A 29 -115.57 -100.73 41.68
CA ARG A 29 -115.48 -99.94 40.43
C ARG A 29 -114.87 -98.56 40.66
N GLN A 30 -115.29 -97.85 41.72
CA GLN A 30 -114.72 -96.55 42.06
C GLN A 30 -113.24 -96.64 42.45
N LEU A 31 -112.83 -97.70 43.16
CA LEU A 31 -111.43 -97.93 43.51
C LEU A 31 -110.58 -98.26 42.28
N ASP A 32 -111.08 -99.08 41.37
CA ASP A 32 -110.38 -99.41 40.12
C ASP A 32 -110.30 -98.22 39.17
N GLU A 33 -111.37 -97.42 39.06
CA GLU A 33 -111.36 -96.15 38.34
C GLU A 33 -110.33 -95.16 38.94
N LEU A 34 -110.27 -95.06 40.27
CA LEU A 34 -109.29 -94.19 40.94
C LEU A 34 -107.86 -94.69 40.72
N ARG A 35 -107.61 -96.00 40.78
CA ARG A 35 -106.30 -96.60 40.47
C ARG A 35 -105.89 -96.31 39.03
N ALA A 36 -106.78 -96.56 38.07
CA ALA A 36 -106.53 -96.27 36.67
C ALA A 36 -106.25 -94.77 36.44
N HIS A 37 -106.98 -93.88 37.12
CA HIS A 37 -106.75 -92.44 37.05
C HIS A 37 -105.40 -92.02 37.65
N LEU A 38 -104.99 -92.59 38.79
CA LEU A 38 -103.69 -92.32 39.40
C LEU A 38 -102.54 -92.86 38.54
N GLU A 39 -102.67 -94.06 37.97
CA GLU A 39 -101.69 -94.61 37.05
C GLU A 39 -101.56 -93.77 35.77
N LEU A 40 -102.68 -93.32 35.21
CA LEU A 40 -102.69 -92.43 34.06
C LEU A 40 -101.99 -91.11 34.39
N ARG A 41 -102.28 -90.54 35.56
CA ARG A 41 -101.63 -89.30 36.03
C ARG A 41 -100.11 -89.49 36.19
N CYS A 42 -99.66 -90.56 36.84
CA CYS A 42 -98.22 -90.84 36.95
C CYS A 42 -97.57 -91.03 35.57
N ARG A 43 -98.23 -91.70 34.63
CA ARG A 43 -97.73 -91.88 33.26
C ARG A 43 -97.61 -90.55 32.52
N VAL A 44 -98.59 -89.67 32.66
CA VAL A 44 -98.56 -88.32 32.08
C VAL A 44 -97.42 -87.50 32.70
N GLU A 45 -97.29 -87.49 34.03
CA GLU A 45 -96.22 -86.76 34.72
C GLU A 45 -94.82 -87.27 34.30
N ILE A 46 -94.64 -88.58 34.15
CA ILE A 46 -93.39 -89.19 33.64
C ILE A 46 -93.11 -88.70 32.22
N HIS A 47 -94.09 -88.78 31.31
CA HIS A 47 -93.91 -88.31 29.93
C HIS A 47 -93.62 -86.81 29.87
N GLU A 48 -94.27 -85.97 30.68
CA GLU A 48 -93.97 -84.54 30.75
C GLU A 48 -92.53 -84.27 31.25
N ILE A 49 -92.05 -85.06 32.21
CA ILE A 49 -90.66 -84.97 32.68
C ILE A 49 -89.69 -85.43 31.58
N GLU A 50 -90.00 -86.52 30.89
CA GLU A 50 -89.19 -87.05 29.78
C GLU A 50 -89.11 -86.05 28.63
N GLU A 51 -90.23 -85.48 28.20
CA GLU A 51 -90.28 -84.46 27.16
C GLU A 51 -89.45 -83.22 27.55
N ARG A 52 -89.57 -82.73 28.80
CA ARG A 52 -88.73 -81.61 29.27
C ARG A 52 -87.25 -81.95 29.30
N LYS A 53 -86.88 -83.17 29.70
CA LYS A 53 -85.48 -83.63 29.69
C LYS A 53 -84.95 -83.76 28.27
N ASN A 54 -85.74 -84.32 27.36
CA ASN A 54 -85.37 -84.47 25.96
C ASN A 54 -85.20 -83.11 25.28
N LEU A 55 -86.10 -82.15 25.54
CA LEU A 55 -85.94 -80.76 25.10
C LEU A 55 -84.64 -80.16 25.64
N HIS A 56 -84.36 -80.31 26.95
CA HIS A 56 -83.14 -79.77 27.54
C HIS A 56 -81.86 -80.40 26.97
N ILE A 57 -81.86 -81.72 26.71
CA ILE A 57 -80.75 -82.41 26.05
C ILE A 57 -80.54 -81.84 24.64
N ASN A 58 -81.60 -81.66 23.87
CA ASN A 58 -81.52 -81.09 22.52
C ASN A 58 -80.98 -79.66 22.54
N ASP A 59 -81.47 -78.82 23.46
CA ASP A 59 -80.97 -77.45 23.63
C ASP A 59 -79.48 -77.44 24.00
N LEU A 60 -79.06 -78.32 24.92
CA LEU A 60 -77.67 -78.44 25.34
C LEU A 60 -76.78 -78.89 24.18
N MET A 61 -77.21 -79.88 23.39
CA MET A 61 -76.48 -80.31 22.18
C MET A 61 -76.36 -79.17 21.17
N HIS A 62 -77.44 -78.42 20.91
CA HIS A 62 -77.40 -77.32 19.96
C HIS A 62 -76.48 -76.18 20.43
N ASN A 63 -76.51 -75.87 21.73
CA ASN A 63 -75.62 -74.88 22.34
C ASN A 63 -74.16 -75.32 22.26
N HIS A 64 -73.85 -76.60 22.53
CA HIS A 64 -72.50 -77.12 22.38
C HIS A 64 -72.03 -77.11 20.93
N GLU A 65 -72.85 -77.55 19.99
CA GLU A 65 -72.51 -77.52 18.57
C GLU A 65 -72.23 -76.10 18.08
N ARG A 66 -73.02 -75.12 18.54
CA ARG A 66 -72.78 -73.70 18.26
C ARG A 66 -71.48 -73.21 18.89
N ALA A 67 -71.20 -73.54 20.14
CA ALA A 67 -69.96 -73.16 20.81
C ALA A 67 -68.72 -73.76 20.11
N PHE A 68 -68.77 -75.03 19.71
CA PHE A 68 -67.69 -75.67 18.96
C PHE A 68 -67.49 -75.04 17.58
N ARG A 69 -68.58 -74.69 16.88
CA ARG A 69 -68.49 -73.93 15.62
C ARG A 69 -67.80 -72.59 15.83
N GLN A 70 -68.22 -71.81 16.83
CA GLN A 70 -67.60 -70.51 17.13
C GLN A 70 -66.12 -70.62 17.49
N ILE A 71 -65.73 -71.60 18.30
CA ILE A 71 -64.32 -71.84 18.66
C ILE A 71 -63.52 -72.20 17.41
N ARG A 72 -64.03 -73.11 16.57
CA ARG A 72 -63.37 -73.52 15.34
C ARG A 72 -63.20 -72.34 14.39
N ASP A 73 -64.25 -71.53 14.21
CA ASP A 73 -64.22 -70.38 13.32
C ASP A 73 -63.24 -69.31 13.83
N TYR A 74 -63.16 -69.08 15.14
CA TYR A 74 -62.17 -68.20 15.76
C TYR A 74 -60.72 -68.66 15.52
N TYR A 75 -60.42 -69.95 15.70
CA TYR A 75 -59.08 -70.48 15.42
C TYR A 75 -58.75 -70.45 13.94
N ASN A 76 -59.73 -70.71 13.06
CA ASN A 76 -59.55 -70.59 11.62
C ASN A 76 -59.26 -69.14 11.21
N ASP A 77 -59.96 -68.17 11.80
CA ASP A 77 -59.73 -66.74 11.57
C ASP A 77 -58.33 -66.32 12.02
N ILE A 78 -57.91 -66.69 13.24
CA ILE A 78 -56.55 -66.44 13.73
C ILE A 78 -55.51 -67.08 12.81
N THR A 79 -55.75 -68.32 12.38
CA THR A 79 -54.82 -69.04 11.50
C THR A 79 -54.70 -68.32 10.16
N ARG A 80 -55.82 -67.88 9.58
CA ARG A 80 -55.84 -67.09 8.33
C ARG A 80 -55.08 -65.78 8.51
N ASP A 81 -55.34 -65.04 9.59
CA ASP A 81 -54.70 -63.74 9.84
C ASP A 81 -53.19 -63.90 10.06
N ASN A 82 -52.76 -64.94 10.79
CA ASN A 82 -51.35 -65.29 10.96
C ASN A 82 -50.69 -65.66 9.64
N LEU A 83 -51.36 -66.44 8.78
CA LEU A 83 -50.83 -66.79 7.46
C LEU A 83 -50.69 -65.54 6.57
N GLN A 84 -51.67 -64.64 6.59
CA GLN A 84 -51.58 -63.36 5.88
C GLN A 84 -50.42 -62.50 6.40
N LEU A 85 -50.22 -62.43 7.71
CA LEU A 85 -49.09 -61.71 8.31
C LEU A 85 -47.74 -62.34 7.93
N ILE A 86 -47.65 -63.67 7.90
CA ILE A 86 -46.44 -64.36 7.45
C ILE A 86 -46.15 -64.01 5.99
N ASP A 87 -47.17 -63.99 5.13
CA ASP A 87 -47.00 -63.66 3.72
C ASP A 87 -46.61 -62.19 3.50
N THR A 88 -47.18 -61.24 4.25
CA THR A 88 -46.77 -59.83 4.17
C THR A 88 -45.33 -59.64 4.62
N LEU A 89 -44.91 -60.24 5.74
CA LEU A 89 -43.54 -60.18 6.24
C LEU A 89 -42.55 -60.83 5.26
N LYS A 90 -42.90 -61.97 4.66
CA LYS A 90 -42.08 -62.60 3.61
C LYS A 90 -41.91 -61.68 2.41
N ASN A 91 -42.98 -61.03 1.96
CA ASN A 91 -42.93 -60.08 0.85
C ASN A 91 -42.08 -58.85 1.17
N GLU A 92 -42.18 -58.32 2.40
CA GLU A 92 -41.37 -57.20 2.86
C GLU A 92 -39.88 -57.56 2.91
N VAL A 93 -39.53 -58.73 3.46
CA VAL A 93 -38.15 -59.24 3.46
C VAL A 93 -37.62 -59.41 2.04
N ALA A 94 -38.43 -59.95 1.12
CA ALA A 94 -38.04 -60.11 -0.28
C ALA A 94 -37.83 -58.74 -0.98
N ASN A 95 -38.68 -57.75 -0.69
CA ASN A 95 -38.54 -56.39 -1.21
C ASN A 95 -37.29 -55.70 -0.65
N MET A 96 -37.02 -55.85 0.65
CA MET A 96 -35.83 -55.32 1.31
C MET A 96 -34.57 -55.91 0.70
N ARG A 97 -34.50 -57.24 0.50
CA ARG A 97 -33.37 -57.90 -0.17
C ARG A 97 -33.15 -57.35 -1.59
N ARG A 98 -34.22 -57.17 -2.37
CA ARG A 98 -34.12 -56.56 -3.71
C ARG A 98 -33.56 -55.14 -3.66
N LYS A 99 -34.05 -54.30 -2.73
CA LYS A 99 -33.54 -52.94 -2.52
C LYS A 99 -32.07 -52.92 -2.12
N THR A 100 -31.64 -53.81 -1.23
CA THR A 100 -30.23 -53.91 -0.82
C THR A 100 -29.32 -54.23 -2.00
N ILE A 101 -29.72 -55.16 -2.88
CA ILE A 101 -28.93 -55.51 -4.07
C ILE A 101 -28.85 -54.33 -5.03
N ILE A 102 -29.97 -53.63 -5.29
CA ILE A 102 -30.00 -52.45 -6.17
C ILE A 102 -29.13 -51.33 -5.60
N ASN A 103 -29.28 -51.03 -4.30
CA ASN A 103 -28.48 -50.01 -3.64
C ASN A 103 -26.98 -50.36 -3.63
N ALA A 104 -26.62 -51.63 -3.43
CA ALA A 104 -25.23 -52.05 -3.50
C ALA A 104 -24.63 -51.84 -4.90
N LYS A 105 -25.39 -52.14 -5.97
CA LYS A 105 -24.98 -51.83 -7.34
C LYS A 105 -24.82 -50.33 -7.57
N LEU A 106 -25.82 -49.52 -7.17
CA LEU A 106 -25.74 -48.07 -7.32
C LEU A 106 -24.55 -47.47 -6.56
N MET A 107 -24.29 -47.92 -5.33
CA MET A 107 -23.12 -47.50 -4.55
C MET A 107 -21.81 -47.88 -5.24
N HIS A 108 -21.76 -49.05 -5.87
CA HIS A 108 -20.60 -49.48 -6.65
C HIS A 108 -20.37 -48.58 -7.87
N ASP A 109 -21.43 -48.32 -8.64
CA ASP A 109 -21.37 -47.48 -9.85
C ASP A 109 -20.95 -46.04 -9.50
N VAL A 110 -21.55 -45.45 -8.46
CA VAL A 110 -21.19 -44.12 -7.95
C VAL A 110 -19.74 -44.09 -7.44
N SER A 111 -19.27 -45.15 -6.80
CA SER A 111 -17.87 -45.24 -6.36
C SER A 111 -16.90 -45.31 -7.54
N GLN A 112 -17.24 -46.07 -8.59
CA GLN A 112 -16.43 -46.14 -9.80
C GLN A 112 -16.41 -44.80 -10.55
N GLU A 113 -17.55 -44.14 -10.71
CA GLU A 113 -17.61 -42.82 -11.35
C GLU A 113 -16.81 -41.77 -10.57
N ASN A 114 -16.93 -41.74 -9.24
CA ASN A 114 -16.12 -40.85 -8.41
C ASN A 114 -14.62 -41.11 -8.59
N LYS A 115 -14.19 -42.37 -8.63
CA LYS A 115 -12.78 -42.71 -8.90
C LYS A 115 -12.34 -42.22 -10.27
N ARG A 116 -13.16 -42.42 -11.31
CA ARG A 116 -12.88 -41.97 -12.68
C ARG A 116 -12.78 -40.45 -12.79
N LEU A 117 -13.60 -39.71 -12.04
CA LEU A 117 -13.65 -38.24 -12.09
C LEU A 117 -12.62 -37.56 -11.19
N ASN A 118 -12.11 -38.23 -10.16
CA ASN A 118 -11.19 -37.62 -9.20
C ASN A 118 -9.82 -37.28 -9.81
N GLU A 119 -9.27 -38.17 -10.64
CA GLU A 119 -8.00 -37.94 -11.33
C GLU A 119 -8.04 -36.74 -12.30
N PRO A 120 -8.99 -36.64 -13.25
CA PRO A 120 -9.08 -35.47 -14.13
C PRO A 120 -9.41 -34.18 -13.38
N LEU A 121 -10.21 -34.26 -12.30
CA LEU A 121 -10.47 -33.09 -11.44
C LEU A 121 -9.18 -32.60 -10.77
N THR A 122 -8.37 -33.52 -10.23
CA THR A 122 -7.09 -33.20 -9.60
C THR A 122 -6.11 -32.61 -10.61
N ALA A 123 -6.03 -33.18 -11.81
CA ALA A 123 -5.20 -32.68 -12.90
C ALA A 123 -5.62 -31.26 -13.32
N ALA A 124 -6.92 -31.01 -13.52
CA ALA A 124 -7.44 -29.68 -13.87
C ALA A 124 -7.17 -28.65 -12.76
N LEU A 125 -7.29 -29.03 -11.48
CA LEU A 125 -6.96 -28.15 -10.36
C LEU A 125 -5.46 -27.79 -10.33
N GLN A 126 -4.59 -28.76 -10.61
CA GLN A 126 -3.14 -28.51 -10.71
C GLN A 126 -2.82 -27.60 -11.89
N GLU A 127 -3.45 -27.80 -13.05
CA GLU A 127 -3.26 -26.94 -14.23
C GLU A 127 -3.73 -25.51 -13.97
N VAL A 128 -4.89 -25.32 -13.35
CA VAL A 128 -5.38 -23.98 -12.95
C VAL A 128 -4.39 -23.31 -12.00
N GLN A 129 -3.82 -24.06 -11.05
CA GLN A 129 -2.83 -23.51 -10.13
C GLN A 129 -1.52 -23.14 -10.85
N HIS A 130 -1.07 -23.95 -11.81
CA HIS A 130 0.08 -23.65 -12.65
C HIS A 130 -0.14 -22.38 -13.46
N LEU A 131 -1.25 -22.29 -14.19
CA LEU A 131 -1.60 -21.13 -15.01
C LEU A 131 -1.73 -19.85 -14.18
N ARG A 132 -2.25 -19.94 -12.94
CA ARG A 132 -2.28 -18.80 -12.01
C ARG A 132 -0.88 -18.32 -11.61
N ASN A 133 0.05 -19.24 -11.40
CA ASN A 133 1.45 -18.89 -11.10
C ASN A 133 2.12 -18.24 -12.32
N ASP A 134 1.92 -18.79 -13.52
CA ASP A 134 2.45 -18.23 -14.77
C ASP A 134 1.92 -16.80 -14.98
N LEU A 135 0.62 -16.59 -14.78
CA LEU A 135 0.00 -15.28 -14.93
C LEU A 135 0.58 -14.26 -13.94
N ARG A 136 0.84 -14.68 -12.69
CA ARG A 136 1.51 -13.84 -11.69
C ARG A 136 2.94 -13.47 -12.12
N ASP A 137 3.68 -14.39 -12.71
CA ASP A 137 5.06 -14.12 -13.15
C ASP A 137 5.09 -13.25 -14.41
N VAL A 138 4.14 -13.41 -15.33
CA VAL A 138 3.92 -12.47 -16.44
C VAL A 138 3.61 -11.07 -15.93
N ASP A 139 2.75 -10.92 -14.91
CA ASP A 139 2.41 -9.62 -14.34
C ASP A 139 3.61 -8.96 -13.63
N LYS A 140 4.44 -9.73 -12.93
CA LYS A 140 5.74 -9.25 -12.42
C LYS A 140 6.63 -8.76 -13.57
N GLY A 141 6.72 -9.54 -14.65
CA GLY A 141 7.48 -9.19 -15.85
C GLY A 141 7.00 -7.88 -16.48
N LYS A 142 5.68 -7.69 -16.63
CA LYS A 142 5.08 -6.45 -17.14
C LYS A 142 5.45 -5.25 -16.26
N ARG A 143 5.33 -5.36 -14.93
CA ARG A 143 5.70 -4.28 -14.00
C ARG A 143 7.19 -3.93 -14.11
N SER A 144 8.06 -4.95 -14.12
CA SER A 144 9.50 -4.78 -14.30
C SER A 144 9.83 -4.06 -15.61
N LEU A 145 9.16 -4.44 -16.72
CA LEU A 145 9.32 -3.80 -18.02
C LEU A 145 8.90 -2.32 -18.00
N VAL A 146 7.80 -1.97 -17.33
CA VAL A 146 7.37 -0.58 -17.17
C VAL A 146 8.43 0.24 -16.42
N HIS A 147 8.97 -0.28 -15.32
CA HIS A 147 10.03 0.37 -14.57
C HIS A 147 11.33 0.52 -15.39
N ALA A 148 11.73 -0.52 -16.12
CA ALA A 148 12.89 -0.49 -17.00
C ALA A 148 12.73 0.56 -18.11
N LYS A 149 11.55 0.66 -18.73
CA LYS A 149 11.22 1.68 -19.74
C LYS A 149 11.24 3.10 -19.17
N ALA A 150 10.73 3.29 -17.95
CA ALA A 150 10.79 4.58 -17.27
C ALA A 150 12.25 4.99 -16.99
N ARG A 151 13.07 4.06 -16.48
CA ARG A 151 14.51 4.28 -16.24
C ARG A 151 15.26 4.59 -17.54
N LEU A 152 14.96 3.87 -18.62
CA LEU A 152 15.57 4.13 -19.93
C LEU A 152 15.25 5.54 -20.43
N ARG A 153 13.98 6.00 -20.29
CA ARG A 153 13.59 7.36 -20.65
C ARG A 153 14.30 8.42 -19.81
N ALA A 154 14.42 8.21 -18.50
CA ALA A 154 15.16 9.12 -17.63
C ALA A 154 16.65 9.20 -18.01
N LEU A 155 17.29 8.05 -18.26
CA LEU A 155 18.68 8.00 -18.71
C LEU A 155 18.87 8.66 -20.08
N PHE A 156 17.93 8.48 -21.00
CA PHE A 156 17.97 9.13 -22.31
C PHE A 156 17.99 10.67 -22.17
N TRP A 157 17.06 11.23 -21.39
CA TRP A 157 17.03 12.67 -21.13
C TRP A 157 18.30 13.16 -20.43
N ARG A 158 18.82 12.41 -19.45
CA ARG A 158 20.06 12.77 -18.75
C ARG A 158 21.27 12.75 -19.66
N LEU A 159 21.33 11.80 -20.60
CA LEU A 159 22.40 11.73 -21.61
C LEU A 159 22.31 12.93 -22.55
N GLN A 160 21.10 13.30 -22.99
CA GLN A 160 20.88 14.47 -23.83
C GLN A 160 21.31 15.76 -23.12
N GLU A 161 20.92 15.96 -21.86
CA GLU A 161 21.33 17.10 -21.03
C GLU A 161 22.86 17.16 -20.83
N LEU A 162 23.48 16.01 -20.54
CA LEU A 162 24.93 15.94 -20.38
C LEU A 162 25.67 16.24 -21.69
N ARG A 163 25.10 15.80 -22.82
CA ARG A 163 25.65 16.09 -24.15
C ARG A 163 25.60 17.58 -24.46
N THR A 164 24.45 18.23 -24.27
CA THR A 164 24.34 19.68 -24.50
C THR A 164 25.25 20.47 -23.56
N SER A 165 25.33 20.09 -22.29
CA SER A 165 26.24 20.71 -21.32
C SER A 165 27.71 20.55 -21.72
N SER A 166 28.11 19.37 -22.21
CA SER A 166 29.47 19.13 -22.71
C SER A 166 29.78 19.96 -23.96
N GLU A 167 28.83 20.08 -24.89
CA GLU A 167 28.99 20.90 -26.11
C GLU A 167 29.14 22.38 -25.75
N GLU A 168 28.33 22.89 -24.82
CA GLU A 168 28.46 24.25 -24.29
C GLU A 168 29.80 24.49 -23.60
N LEU A 169 30.24 23.55 -22.75
CA LEU A 169 31.51 23.66 -22.04
C LEU A 169 32.70 23.65 -23.01
N GLN A 170 32.66 22.84 -24.07
CA GLN A 170 33.67 22.84 -25.12
C GLN A 170 33.71 24.16 -25.89
N ILE A 171 32.57 24.81 -26.13
CA ILE A 171 32.54 26.14 -26.75
C ILE A 171 33.15 27.18 -25.81
N ARG A 172 32.76 27.18 -24.53
CA ARG A 172 33.33 28.10 -23.52
C ARG A 172 34.84 27.92 -23.38
N TYR A 173 35.33 26.68 -23.36
CA TYR A 173 36.75 26.39 -23.30
C TYR A 173 37.49 26.91 -24.53
N ARG A 174 36.95 26.70 -25.74
CA ARG A 174 37.55 27.24 -26.97
C ARG A 174 37.66 28.76 -26.95
N ASN A 175 36.62 29.45 -26.49
CA ASN A 175 36.63 30.91 -26.36
C ASN A 175 37.67 31.36 -25.33
N LEU A 176 37.74 30.72 -24.16
CA LEU A 176 38.71 31.04 -23.13
C LEU A 176 40.16 30.88 -23.62
N VAL A 177 40.45 29.82 -24.38
CA VAL A 177 41.77 29.60 -24.99
C VAL A 177 42.10 30.69 -26.02
N SER A 178 41.11 31.10 -26.82
CA SER A 178 41.25 32.21 -27.76
C SER A 178 41.54 33.53 -27.04
N ASP A 179 40.78 33.86 -26.00
CA ASP A 179 40.94 35.08 -25.21
C ASP A 179 42.30 35.08 -24.49
N HIS A 180 42.73 33.94 -23.96
CA HIS A 180 44.04 33.79 -23.35
C HIS A 180 45.16 34.06 -24.36
N ARG A 181 45.06 33.53 -25.58
CA ARG A 181 46.03 33.80 -26.64
C ARG A 181 46.11 35.27 -27.00
N VAL A 182 44.95 35.92 -27.20
CA VAL A 182 44.89 37.36 -27.47
C VAL A 182 45.53 38.16 -26.33
N LEU A 183 45.28 37.78 -25.08
CA LEU A 183 45.86 38.46 -23.91
C LEU A 183 47.38 38.29 -23.85
N VAL A 184 47.90 37.10 -24.14
CA VAL A 184 49.34 36.85 -24.23
C VAL A 184 49.97 37.68 -25.34
N ASP A 185 49.39 37.67 -26.55
CA ASP A 185 49.88 38.45 -27.68
C ASP A 185 49.90 39.96 -27.36
N MET A 186 48.86 40.48 -26.70
CA MET A 186 48.79 41.88 -26.26
C MET A 186 49.83 42.20 -25.18
N TYR A 187 50.05 41.28 -24.24
CA TYR A 187 51.02 41.45 -23.17
C TYR A 187 52.46 41.48 -23.72
N GLU A 188 52.81 40.53 -24.59
CA GLU A 188 54.10 40.49 -25.28
C GLU A 188 54.31 41.77 -26.10
N HIS A 189 53.30 42.20 -26.87
CA HIS A 189 53.38 43.44 -27.64
C HIS A 189 53.58 44.69 -26.75
N SER A 190 52.92 44.72 -25.58
CA SER A 190 53.07 45.82 -24.62
C SER A 190 54.48 45.87 -24.03
N ILE A 191 55.03 44.70 -23.63
CA ILE A 191 56.41 44.59 -23.14
C ILE A 191 57.39 45.08 -24.20
N ASP A 192 57.28 44.59 -25.44
CA ASP A 192 58.15 44.99 -26.54
C ASP A 192 58.10 46.50 -26.79
N THR A 193 56.90 47.08 -26.74
CA THR A 193 56.72 48.51 -26.95
C THR A 193 57.37 49.32 -25.82
N VAL A 194 57.22 48.89 -24.57
CA VAL A 194 57.84 49.54 -23.41
C VAL A 194 59.36 49.39 -23.46
N ALA A 195 59.87 48.20 -23.80
CA ALA A 195 61.30 47.93 -23.96
C ALA A 195 61.92 48.82 -25.04
N LYS A 196 61.35 48.83 -26.26
CA LYS A 196 61.79 49.69 -27.37
C LYS A 196 61.77 51.17 -27.00
N LYS A 197 60.74 51.63 -26.29
CA LYS A 197 60.65 53.03 -25.84
C LYS A 197 61.72 53.36 -24.78
N GLY A 198 62.01 52.40 -23.90
CA GLY A 198 63.11 52.49 -22.93
C GLY A 198 64.47 52.57 -23.61
N GLU A 199 64.74 51.66 -24.54
CA GLU A 199 65.97 51.63 -25.35
C GLU A 199 66.17 52.92 -26.13
N CYS A 200 65.15 53.43 -26.83
CA CYS A 200 65.23 54.71 -27.54
C CYS A 200 65.54 55.88 -26.59
N ARG A 201 64.94 55.92 -25.39
CA ARG A 201 65.23 56.95 -24.39
C ARG A 201 66.67 56.85 -23.88
N ASN A 202 67.14 55.64 -23.59
CA ASN A 202 68.50 55.39 -23.13
C ASN A 202 69.51 55.82 -24.20
N LEU A 203 69.28 55.46 -25.47
CA LEU A 203 70.14 55.86 -26.58
C LEU A 203 70.24 57.39 -26.72
N VAL A 204 69.13 58.11 -26.60
CA VAL A 204 69.14 59.59 -26.64
C VAL A 204 69.89 60.18 -25.44
N MET A 205 69.73 59.60 -24.24
CA MET A 205 70.48 60.04 -23.06
C MET A 205 71.98 59.77 -23.21
N GLU A 206 72.37 58.60 -23.71
CA GLU A 206 73.76 58.24 -23.99
C GLU A 206 74.39 59.21 -25.01
N GLN A 207 73.69 59.53 -26.10
CA GLN A 207 74.15 60.51 -27.08
C GLN A 207 74.33 61.90 -26.45
N ARG A 208 73.41 62.32 -25.58
CA ARG A 208 73.50 63.62 -24.89
C ARG A 208 74.64 63.66 -23.87
N ILE A 209 74.86 62.57 -23.13
CA ILE A 209 76.00 62.42 -22.23
C ILE A 209 77.30 62.47 -23.03
N GLN A 210 77.36 61.78 -24.17
CA GLN A 210 78.52 61.78 -25.04
C GLN A 210 78.82 63.19 -25.57
N GLN A 211 77.82 63.91 -26.06
CA GLN A 211 77.97 65.32 -26.48
C GLN A 211 78.43 66.23 -25.33
N MET A 212 77.86 66.08 -24.13
CA MET A 212 78.32 66.82 -22.94
C MET A 212 79.77 66.47 -22.58
N ASN A 213 80.16 65.20 -22.70
CA ASN A 213 81.52 64.76 -22.43
C ASN A 213 82.51 65.33 -23.46
N ASP A 214 82.13 65.38 -24.74
CA ASP A 214 82.97 65.94 -25.81
C ASP A 214 83.12 67.46 -25.67
N THR A 215 82.04 68.17 -25.31
CA THR A 215 82.12 69.61 -24.98
C THR A 215 82.95 69.86 -23.72
N HIS A 216 82.81 69.03 -22.68
CA HIS A 216 83.65 69.09 -21.49
C HIS A 216 85.12 68.90 -21.85
N LYS A 217 85.49 67.83 -22.58
CA LYS A 217 86.86 67.59 -23.04
C LYS A 217 87.42 68.76 -23.86
N SER A 218 86.62 69.35 -24.75
CA SER A 218 87.03 70.53 -25.52
C SER A 218 87.28 71.74 -24.62
N LYS A 219 86.41 72.01 -23.64
CA LYS A 219 86.56 73.10 -22.67
C LYS A 219 87.74 72.89 -21.73
N THR A 220 87.99 71.66 -21.28
CA THR A 220 89.19 71.32 -20.49
C THR A 220 90.46 71.60 -21.28
N ARG A 221 90.53 71.17 -22.55
CA ARG A 221 91.68 71.50 -23.42
C ARG A 221 91.88 73.01 -23.58
N GLN A 222 90.81 73.77 -23.81
CA GLN A 222 90.88 75.24 -23.89
C GLN A 222 91.41 75.86 -22.58
N LEU A 223 90.98 75.34 -21.42
CA LEU A 223 91.48 75.77 -20.12
C LEU A 223 92.96 75.45 -19.95
N ASP A 224 93.39 74.23 -20.29
CA ASP A 224 94.78 73.80 -20.20
C ASP A 224 95.68 74.67 -21.10
N GLU A 225 95.23 75.02 -22.31
CA GLU A 225 95.92 75.92 -23.23
C GLU A 225 96.05 77.34 -22.66
N ILE A 226 94.99 77.90 -22.07
CA ILE A 226 95.03 79.23 -21.44
C ILE A 226 95.96 79.23 -20.23
N ILE A 227 95.91 78.19 -19.39
CA ILE A 227 96.79 78.03 -18.23
C ILE A 227 98.25 77.99 -18.68
N ALA A 228 98.56 77.22 -19.73
CA ALA A 228 99.90 77.16 -20.30
C ALA A 228 100.37 78.49 -20.90
N ALA A 229 99.48 79.24 -21.57
CA ALA A 229 99.81 80.52 -22.20
C ALA A 229 99.94 81.68 -21.21
N ALA A 230 99.29 81.62 -20.05
CA ALA A 230 99.26 82.70 -19.08
C ALA A 230 100.42 82.66 -18.05
N GLU A 231 101.26 81.61 -18.07
CA GLU A 231 102.38 81.41 -17.12
C GLU A 231 101.99 81.65 -15.65
N LEU A 232 100.75 81.32 -15.29
CA LEU A 232 100.22 81.52 -13.95
C LEU A 232 100.78 80.46 -12.99
N ASN A 233 101.18 80.87 -11.78
CA ASN A 233 101.69 79.95 -10.77
C ASN A 233 100.62 78.89 -10.40
N PRO A 234 100.97 77.59 -10.34
CA PRO A 234 100.02 76.51 -10.06
C PRO A 234 99.21 76.70 -8.76
N SER A 235 99.85 77.27 -7.73
CA SER A 235 99.22 77.56 -6.43
C SER A 235 98.16 78.66 -6.48
N ASP A 236 98.35 79.66 -7.35
CA ASP A 236 97.40 80.78 -7.50
C ASP A 236 96.16 80.33 -8.30
N ILE A 237 96.35 79.45 -9.29
CA ILE A 237 95.26 78.83 -10.06
C ILE A 237 94.41 77.94 -9.15
N GLU A 238 95.04 77.06 -8.36
CA GLU A 238 94.31 76.16 -7.45
C GLU A 238 93.50 76.96 -6.41
N ARG A 239 94.06 78.05 -5.88
CA ARG A 239 93.33 78.95 -4.99
C ARG A 239 92.13 79.61 -5.67
N LEU A 240 92.29 80.10 -6.91
CA LEU A 240 91.21 80.70 -7.69
C LEU A 240 90.10 79.69 -8.03
N VAL A 241 90.47 78.46 -8.42
CA VAL A 241 89.52 77.37 -8.70
C VAL A 241 88.73 77.02 -7.45
N ASN A 242 89.39 76.88 -6.29
CA ASN A 242 88.73 76.58 -5.03
C ASN A 242 87.78 77.70 -4.58
N GLN A 243 88.20 78.97 -4.70
CA GLN A 243 87.33 80.11 -4.40
C GLN A 243 86.12 80.18 -5.34
N LEU A 244 86.33 79.92 -6.64
CA LEU A 244 85.23 79.90 -7.61
C LEU A 244 84.27 78.73 -7.35
N ALA A 245 84.79 77.56 -6.98
CA ALA A 245 83.99 76.40 -6.61
C ALA A 245 83.11 76.69 -5.39
N GLU A 246 83.67 77.30 -4.34
CA GLU A 246 82.94 77.68 -3.12
C GLU A 246 81.80 78.67 -3.45
N VAL A 247 82.08 79.70 -4.25
CA VAL A 247 81.05 80.67 -4.70
C VAL A 247 79.98 79.98 -5.55
N LEU A 248 80.35 79.08 -6.45
CA LEU A 248 79.40 78.35 -7.28
C LEU A 248 78.52 77.42 -6.45
N ASP A 249 79.08 76.74 -5.45
CA ASP A 249 78.34 75.88 -4.54
C ASP A 249 77.35 76.66 -3.68
N ASP A 250 77.77 77.81 -3.14
CA ASP A 250 76.89 78.72 -2.41
C ASP A 250 75.74 79.23 -3.27
N ARG A 251 76.03 79.64 -4.51
CA ARG A 251 74.99 80.09 -5.45
C ARG A 251 74.06 78.96 -5.86
N ASN A 252 74.58 77.75 -6.10
CA ASN A 252 73.77 76.57 -6.39
C ASN A 252 72.89 76.17 -5.20
N ALA A 253 73.38 76.28 -3.97
CA ALA A 253 72.61 76.04 -2.76
C ALA A 253 71.48 77.08 -2.60
N GLN A 254 71.77 78.37 -2.80
CA GLN A 254 70.76 79.43 -2.83
C GLN A 254 69.70 79.17 -3.91
N LEU A 255 70.12 78.77 -5.11
CA LEU A 255 69.22 78.47 -6.22
C LEU A 255 68.31 77.27 -5.92
N LYS A 256 68.83 76.22 -5.27
CA LYS A 256 68.03 75.09 -4.79
C LYS A 256 67.01 75.52 -3.73
N ARG A 257 67.41 76.35 -2.76
CA ARG A 257 66.51 76.88 -1.72
C ARG A 257 65.38 77.71 -2.33
N LEU A 258 65.70 78.68 -3.19
CA LEU A 258 64.69 79.51 -3.87
C LEU A 258 63.73 78.67 -4.72
N ARG A 259 64.22 77.64 -5.43
CA ARG A 259 63.36 76.71 -6.17
C ARG A 259 62.40 75.94 -5.25
N MET A 260 62.86 75.53 -4.08
CA MET A 260 62.02 74.90 -3.05
C MET A 260 60.97 75.89 -2.53
N ASP A 261 61.37 77.10 -2.17
CA ASP A 261 60.48 78.13 -1.62
C ASP A 261 59.36 78.48 -2.61
N VAL A 262 59.69 78.64 -3.89
CA VAL A 262 58.70 78.87 -4.96
C VAL A 262 57.74 77.68 -5.09
N ALA A 263 58.24 76.44 -5.00
CA ALA A 263 57.41 75.24 -5.08
C ALA A 263 56.46 75.14 -3.88
N VAL A 264 56.93 75.45 -2.67
CA VAL A 264 56.11 75.50 -1.45
C VAL A 264 55.05 76.59 -1.58
N ALA A 265 55.42 77.82 -1.97
CA ALA A 265 54.50 78.92 -2.15
C ALA A 265 53.41 78.64 -3.21
N SER A 266 53.80 77.99 -4.31
CA SER A 266 52.85 77.58 -5.36
C SER A 266 51.87 76.52 -4.84
N LYS A 267 52.35 75.57 -4.01
CA LYS A 267 51.48 74.56 -3.40
C LYS A 267 50.53 75.17 -2.37
N THR A 268 51.03 76.01 -1.46
CA THR A 268 50.19 76.67 -0.44
C THR A 268 49.13 77.57 -1.07
N TYR A 269 49.47 78.27 -2.16
CA TYR A 269 48.51 79.01 -2.96
C TYR A 269 47.41 78.10 -3.53
N ASN A 270 47.78 76.99 -4.19
CA ASN A 270 46.82 76.04 -4.75
C ASN A 270 45.92 75.39 -3.69
N ASP A 271 46.49 75.01 -2.54
CA ASP A 271 45.74 74.41 -1.43
C ASP A 271 44.78 75.43 -0.80
N SER A 272 45.22 76.69 -0.64
CA SER A 272 44.38 77.79 -0.16
C SER A 272 43.26 78.12 -1.14
N LEU A 273 43.56 78.17 -2.44
CA LEU A 273 42.56 78.38 -3.48
C LEU A 273 41.50 77.27 -3.42
N ARG A 274 41.91 76.01 -3.30
CA ARG A 274 40.98 74.88 -3.19
C ARG A 274 40.07 74.97 -1.97
N THR A 275 40.64 75.26 -0.79
CA THR A 275 39.86 75.38 0.46
C THR A 275 38.91 76.56 0.45
N LEU A 276 39.34 77.71 -0.09
CA LEU A 276 38.48 78.89 -0.24
C LEU A 276 37.37 78.66 -1.25
N THR A 277 37.66 78.07 -2.41
CA THR A 277 36.64 77.68 -3.40
C THR A 277 35.61 76.74 -2.80
N GLN A 278 36.04 75.72 -2.05
CA GLN A 278 35.13 74.81 -1.36
C GLN A 278 34.27 75.54 -0.33
N ARG A 279 34.85 76.46 0.46
CA ARG A 279 34.11 77.23 1.45
C ARG A 279 33.09 78.19 0.82
N MET A 280 33.42 78.78 -0.33
CA MET A 280 32.50 79.62 -1.09
C MET A 280 31.33 78.80 -1.66
N ALA A 281 31.60 77.58 -2.13
CA ALA A 281 30.56 76.65 -2.54
C ALA A 281 29.63 76.26 -1.37
N ASP A 282 30.17 76.01 -0.17
CA ASP A 282 29.38 75.74 1.04
C ASP A 282 28.43 76.90 1.40
N MET A 283 28.84 78.14 1.11
CA MET A 283 28.04 79.35 1.32
C MET A 283 27.02 79.62 0.19
N SER A 284 26.78 78.64 -0.69
CA SER A 284 25.84 78.72 -1.82
C SER A 284 26.17 79.80 -2.86
N ILE A 285 27.44 80.18 -2.99
CA ILE A 285 27.89 81.04 -4.08
C ILE A 285 27.94 80.19 -5.36
N PRO A 286 27.27 80.59 -6.46
CA PRO A 286 27.28 79.83 -7.70
C PRO A 286 28.70 79.63 -8.25
N GLU A 287 29.02 78.41 -8.72
CA GLU A 287 30.36 78.08 -9.27
C GLU A 287 30.77 79.00 -10.43
N GLU A 288 29.82 79.52 -11.21
CA GLU A 288 30.07 80.44 -12.32
C GLU A 288 30.69 81.76 -11.84
N VAL A 289 30.20 82.30 -10.71
CA VAL A 289 30.73 83.53 -10.11
C VAL A 289 32.13 83.31 -9.52
N ILE A 290 32.41 82.09 -9.00
CA ILE A 290 33.73 81.73 -8.47
C ILE A 290 34.76 81.59 -9.61
N ARG A 291 34.34 81.04 -10.75
CA ARG A 291 35.20 80.92 -11.95
C ARG A 291 35.48 82.28 -12.59
N ASP A 292 34.54 83.21 -12.53
CA ASP A 292 34.70 84.59 -13.04
C ASP A 292 35.68 85.45 -12.21
N MET A 293 36.14 84.98 -11.03
CA MET A 293 37.17 85.67 -10.23
C MET A 293 38.60 85.50 -10.76
N ASP A 294 38.79 84.72 -11.83
CA ASP A 294 40.03 84.56 -12.61
C ASP A 294 41.28 84.06 -11.83
N PHE A 295 41.07 83.41 -10.68
CA PHE A 295 42.15 82.75 -9.94
C PHE A 295 42.51 81.40 -10.57
N GLN A 296 43.72 81.28 -11.11
CA GLN A 296 44.21 80.05 -11.75
C GLN A 296 45.25 79.33 -10.88
N PRO A 297 45.13 78.00 -10.67
CA PRO A 297 46.12 77.25 -9.93
C PRO A 297 47.47 77.26 -10.67
N HIS A 298 48.56 77.40 -9.92
CA HIS A 298 49.90 77.30 -10.47
C HIS A 298 50.22 75.85 -10.86
N ALA A 299 50.89 75.66 -12.00
CA ALA A 299 51.36 74.35 -12.43
C ALA A 299 52.35 73.78 -11.41
N SER A 300 52.09 72.58 -10.87
CA SER A 300 52.98 71.96 -9.89
C SER A 300 54.37 71.76 -10.48
N ASN A 301 55.40 72.27 -9.81
CA ASN A 301 56.78 72.14 -10.26
C ASN A 301 57.24 70.67 -10.14
N LYS A 302 57.38 69.97 -11.28
CA LYS A 302 57.70 68.54 -11.36
C LYS A 302 59.09 68.16 -10.84
N TYR A 303 59.95 69.14 -10.55
CA TYR A 303 61.33 68.94 -10.10
C TYR A 303 61.50 69.06 -8.58
N CYS A 304 60.41 69.24 -7.84
CA CYS A 304 60.41 69.30 -6.39
C CYS A 304 59.57 68.12 -5.86
N ALA A 305 60.18 67.24 -5.06
CA ALA A 305 59.46 66.18 -4.36
C ALA A 305 58.28 66.79 -3.58
N PRO A 306 57.14 66.07 -3.44
CA PRO A 306 55.95 66.65 -2.83
C PRO A 306 56.31 67.24 -1.47
N ALA A 307 56.22 68.56 -1.35
CA ALA A 307 56.46 69.26 -0.10
C ALA A 307 55.53 68.63 0.94
N GLY A 308 56.13 67.85 1.84
CA GLY A 308 55.45 67.03 2.82
C GLY A 308 54.59 67.91 3.70
N LEU A 309 53.29 67.87 3.44
CA LEU A 309 52.17 68.29 4.28
C LEU A 309 51.01 67.47 3.73
N VAL A 310 50.94 66.25 4.23
CA VAL A 310 49.73 65.42 4.22
C VAL A 310 49.22 65.46 5.66
N VAL A 311 47.90 65.52 5.80
CA VAL A 311 47.06 65.34 7.00
C VAL A 311 46.69 66.63 7.75
N ALA A 312 45.43 67.05 7.56
CA ALA A 312 44.45 67.03 8.65
C ALA A 312 43.05 66.94 8.01
N ASP A 313 42.43 65.78 8.24
CA ASP A 313 41.02 65.36 8.11
C ASP A 313 40.21 65.72 6.86
#